data_AF-A0A812MBM1-F1
#
_entry.id   AF-A0A812MBM1-F1
#
_cell.length_a   1.000
_cell.length_b   1.000
_cell.length_c   1.000
_cell.angle_alpha   90.00
_cell.angle_beta   90.00
_cell.angle_gamma   90.00
#
_symmetry.space_group_name_H-M   'P 1'
#
loop_
_entity.id
_entity.type
_entity.pdbx_description
1 polymer ?
#
loop_
_entity_poly.entity_id
_entity_poly.type
_entity_poly.pdbx_seq_one_letter_code
_entity_poly.pdbx_strand_id
1 'polypeptide(L)'
;MFQSDQRERVGDEESTAPCTSSFTSYKALQPSLQAQVTGLTESDGEKTETESNTKSSASTPDLASFVTSLDDLDATLMRGIPLRQTLQWGAHLWLSDPRSMSARKKSKLWDASRPTKRYDKFLSHTWETRGRWKLLSLLLRFGWPGMMIFWAIGAMTGSVLVVLEVLPLFTVFEMPIPAIWPGIHYTHGTSIPYGCWVMLLSLGGAIIGLVVFPYFPYVASDICFLDFVCVHQTDSRKMQQGIRSIGAFLASASELRVLWSAPYLQRLWCVFELAAYRKLNPHGRIVISRIMTEVAVLLTFIWAQLGAVGFWIAREGTHGGELLRLLLVVVCVALPILAAMALAAVQKQDADQKLRSQLTSFDVMNAKCSNEFDRQCIHDLIITWYGSLAAFNDYIQGPFCLEVLQLRRSQRCIEGHYLIFLVLPNTSYFLEGSLAFSMSGVAAEVSISYFLAVVLCFNLLWLPSVIVLGAYLTQQGIRLGRCRIKPSLLEPLLICLLCLILLAVGIGATVAAVFRGIEMSILWSILGLVFAAVVWMKCWRL
;
A
#
# COMPACT_ATOMS: atom_id res chain seq x y z
N MET A 1 33.12 8.25 -15.11
CA MET A 1 32.86 9.71 -15.14
C MET A 1 31.94 10.06 -13.97
N PHE A 2 32.50 9.96 -12.76
CA PHE A 2 31.86 10.25 -11.49
C PHE A 2 32.86 11.13 -10.74
N GLN A 3 32.51 12.39 -10.50
CA GLN A 3 33.29 13.28 -9.64
C GLN A 3 32.62 13.32 -8.27
N SER A 4 33.41 12.92 -7.28
CA SER A 4 33.15 12.95 -5.85
C SER A 4 33.21 14.38 -5.33
N ASP A 5 32.15 14.81 -4.65
CA ASP A 5 32.09 16.07 -3.94
C ASP A 5 32.30 15.79 -2.44
N GLN A 6 33.52 15.98 -1.95
CA GLN A 6 33.84 16.01 -0.53
C GLN A 6 33.59 17.43 -0.03
N ARG A 7 32.67 17.60 0.93
CA ARG A 7 32.55 18.81 1.72
C ARG A 7 32.99 18.56 3.16
N GLU A 8 33.83 19.48 3.60
CA GLU A 8 34.50 19.60 4.89
C GLU A 8 33.52 19.54 6.07
N ARG A 9 33.91 18.80 7.11
CA ARG A 9 33.31 18.90 8.45
C ARG A 9 34.15 19.87 9.26
N VAL A 10 33.60 21.03 9.56
CA VAL A 10 34.04 21.89 10.66
C VAL A 10 33.37 21.36 11.92
N GLY A 11 34.17 21.18 12.98
CA GLY A 11 33.75 20.65 14.26
C GLY A 11 33.09 21.73 15.12
N ASP A 12 32.09 21.30 15.88
CA ASP A 12 31.53 22.05 17.01
C ASP A 12 31.50 21.13 18.24
N GLU A 13 31.95 21.71 19.34
CA GLU A 13 32.18 21.10 20.65
C GLU A 13 30.87 20.62 21.31
N GLU A 14 30.90 19.40 21.86
CA GLU A 14 29.83 18.82 22.67
C GLU A 14 29.82 19.44 24.08
N SER A 15 28.81 20.27 24.37
CA SER A 15 28.37 20.60 25.72
C SER A 15 27.24 19.65 26.13
N THR A 16 27.57 18.69 26.99
CA THR A 16 26.60 17.77 27.60
C THR A 16 25.94 18.40 28.83
N ALA A 17 24.64 18.69 28.74
CA ALA A 17 23.78 18.94 29.89
C ALA A 17 22.59 17.96 29.88
N PRO A 18 22.23 17.33 31.01
CA PRO A 18 21.18 16.31 31.05
C PRO A 18 19.79 16.96 31.17
N CYS A 19 18.95 16.73 30.16
CA CYS A 19 17.54 17.12 30.19
C CYS A 19 16.71 15.98 30.78
N THR A 20 16.39 16.06 32.07
CA THR A 20 15.37 15.25 32.72
C THR A 20 13.99 15.89 32.49
N SER A 21 13.22 15.36 31.55
CA SER A 21 11.79 15.70 31.44
C SER A 21 10.91 14.47 31.69
N SER A 22 10.00 14.67 32.64
CA SER A 22 9.07 13.71 33.22
C SER A 22 7.99 13.30 32.22
N PHE A 23 8.03 12.03 31.81
CA PHE A 23 6.98 11.38 31.03
C PHE A 23 5.88 10.84 31.95
N THR A 24 5.08 11.74 32.53
CA THR A 24 3.85 11.37 33.26
C THR A 24 2.78 12.41 33.02
N SER A 25 1.98 12.23 31.96
CA SER A 25 0.53 12.51 31.92
C SER A 25 0.05 12.56 30.46
N TYR A 26 -0.26 11.40 29.89
CA TYR A 26 -1.00 11.33 28.61
C TYR A 26 -2.15 10.31 28.65
N LYS A 27 -2.32 9.58 29.76
CA LYS A 27 -3.42 8.62 29.95
C LYS A 27 -4.70 9.25 30.49
N ALA A 28 -4.68 10.52 30.91
CA ALA A 28 -5.84 11.20 31.50
C ALA A 28 -6.71 11.99 30.50
N LEU A 29 -6.25 12.20 29.26
CA LEU A 29 -6.94 13.03 28.25
C LEU A 29 -7.76 12.24 27.22
N GLN A 30 -7.75 10.91 27.30
CA GLN A 30 -8.44 10.05 26.34
C GLN A 30 -9.95 9.88 26.60
N PRO A 31 -10.45 9.85 27.85
CA PRO A 31 -11.89 9.75 28.12
C PRO A 31 -12.67 11.04 27.80
N SER A 32 -12.05 12.22 27.92
CA SER A 32 -12.75 13.51 27.72
C SER A 32 -13.03 13.85 26.26
N LEU A 33 -12.17 13.41 25.32
CA LEU A 33 -12.39 13.62 23.89
C LEU A 33 -13.43 12.67 23.27
N GLN A 34 -13.63 11.48 23.85
CA GLN A 34 -14.70 10.57 23.40
C GLN A 34 -16.08 11.10 23.83
N ALA A 35 -16.20 11.71 25.01
CA ALA A 35 -17.46 12.29 25.49
C ALA A 35 -17.95 13.49 24.66
N GLN A 36 -17.05 14.28 24.05
CA GLN A 36 -17.44 15.40 23.19
C GLN A 36 -17.88 14.98 21.77
N VAL A 37 -17.54 13.76 21.33
CA VAL A 37 -17.86 13.28 19.98
C VAL A 37 -19.12 12.39 19.95
N THR A 38 -19.51 11.79 21.08
CA THR A 38 -20.74 10.96 21.17
C THR A 38 -21.97 11.68 21.73
N GLY A 39 -21.88 12.96 22.08
CA GLY A 39 -22.97 13.73 22.73
C GLY A 39 -23.99 14.41 21.80
N LEU A 40 -24.07 14.04 20.51
CA LEU A 40 -25.01 14.63 19.55
C LEU A 40 -25.95 13.58 18.95
N THR A 41 -26.68 12.87 19.79
CA THR A 41 -27.96 12.22 19.43
C THR A 41 -28.76 11.96 20.70
N GLU A 42 -29.98 12.51 20.74
CA GLU A 42 -31.08 12.28 21.71
C GLU A 42 -30.94 12.86 23.14
N SER A 43 -31.68 13.94 23.44
CA SER A 43 -32.95 13.83 24.18
C SER A 43 -33.68 15.17 24.28
N ASP A 44 -35.01 15.07 24.28
CA ASP A 44 -35.98 16.14 24.50
C ASP A 44 -35.88 16.79 25.89
N GLY A 45 -36.18 18.10 25.90
CA GLY A 45 -37.11 18.75 26.83
C GLY A 45 -36.75 18.87 28.31
N GLU A 46 -36.11 19.99 28.70
CA GLU A 46 -36.49 20.69 29.94
C GLU A 46 -36.07 22.18 29.87
N LYS A 47 -37.00 23.07 30.25
CA LYS A 47 -36.82 24.52 30.30
C LYS A 47 -36.18 24.91 31.63
N THR A 48 -35.07 25.66 31.57
CA THR A 48 -34.72 26.59 32.65
C THR A 48 -33.96 27.81 32.11
N GLU A 49 -34.38 28.97 32.56
CA GLU A 49 -33.90 30.30 32.19
C GLU A 49 -32.52 30.65 32.78
N THR A 50 -31.93 31.70 32.18
CA THR A 50 -30.94 32.65 32.74
C THR A 50 -29.48 32.20 32.90
N GLU A 51 -28.61 32.67 32.01
CA GLU A 51 -27.77 33.87 32.26
C GLU A 51 -26.96 34.26 31.01
N SER A 52 -27.09 35.53 30.63
CA SER A 52 -26.45 36.17 29.50
C SER A 52 -24.96 36.40 29.78
N ASN A 53 -24.08 35.69 29.07
CA ASN A 53 -22.67 36.05 28.98
C ASN A 53 -22.30 36.17 27.49
N THR A 54 -22.47 37.38 26.97
CA THR A 54 -22.27 37.78 25.57
C THR A 54 -20.78 37.80 25.23
N LYS A 55 -20.15 36.64 25.17
CA LYS A 55 -18.92 36.49 24.36
C LYS A 55 -19.36 36.53 22.91
N SER A 56 -19.09 37.66 22.26
CA SER A 56 -19.12 37.83 20.81
C SER A 56 -18.33 36.69 20.16
N SER A 57 -19.02 35.59 19.82
CA SER A 57 -18.49 34.59 18.91
C SER A 57 -18.34 35.31 17.57
N ALA A 58 -17.11 35.58 17.17
CA ALA A 58 -16.83 36.01 15.82
C ALA A 58 -17.47 34.96 14.90
N SER A 59 -18.54 35.36 14.20
CA SER A 59 -19.21 34.53 13.21
C SER A 59 -18.14 34.08 12.23
N THR A 60 -17.84 32.79 12.25
CA THR A 60 -16.95 32.20 11.26
C THR A 60 -17.59 32.53 9.90
N PRO A 61 -16.85 33.12 8.95
CA PRO A 61 -17.39 33.47 7.64
C PRO A 61 -18.12 32.26 7.09
N ASP A 62 -19.39 32.47 6.76
CA ASP A 62 -20.35 31.39 6.58
C ASP A 62 -19.87 30.49 5.45
N LEU A 63 -19.47 29.26 5.81
CA LEU A 63 -19.01 28.26 4.85
C LEU A 63 -20.07 28.04 3.76
N ALA A 64 -21.35 28.23 4.11
CA ALA A 64 -22.45 28.21 3.16
C ALA A 64 -22.27 29.27 2.07
N SER A 65 -21.92 30.51 2.41
CA SER A 65 -21.68 31.57 1.42
C SER A 65 -20.55 31.24 0.45
N PHE A 66 -19.48 30.57 0.93
CA PHE A 66 -18.42 30.07 0.06
C PHE A 66 -18.95 28.99 -0.88
N VAL A 67 -19.74 28.04 -0.36
CA VAL A 67 -20.36 26.98 -1.17
C VAL A 67 -21.33 27.55 -2.21
N THR A 68 -22.15 28.56 -1.88
CA THR A 68 -23.05 29.19 -2.85
C THR A 68 -22.28 29.88 -3.97
N SER A 69 -21.12 30.47 -3.67
CA SER A 69 -20.23 31.03 -4.70
C SER A 69 -19.62 29.98 -5.64
N LEU A 70 -19.68 28.69 -5.28
CA LEU A 70 -19.21 27.60 -6.13
C LEU A 70 -20.16 27.30 -7.28
N ASP A 71 -21.47 27.55 -7.12
CA ASP A 71 -22.46 27.34 -8.19
C ASP A 71 -22.30 28.37 -9.31
N ASP A 72 -21.80 29.57 -8.98
CA ASP A 72 -21.44 30.63 -9.93
C ASP A 72 -20.05 30.45 -10.53
N LEU A 73 -19.28 29.45 -10.06
CA LEU A 73 -17.96 29.19 -10.61
C LEU A 73 -18.09 28.71 -12.06
N ASP A 74 -17.45 29.42 -12.97
CA ASP A 74 -17.44 29.09 -14.39
C ASP A 74 -17.15 27.60 -14.57
N ALA A 75 -18.15 26.86 -15.08
CA ALA A 75 -18.08 25.42 -15.28
C ALA A 75 -16.88 25.00 -16.16
N THR A 76 -16.29 25.96 -16.88
CA THR A 76 -15.07 25.74 -17.67
C THR A 76 -13.79 25.68 -16.82
N LEU A 77 -13.80 26.23 -15.60
CA LEU A 77 -12.67 26.25 -14.67
C LEU A 77 -12.49 24.91 -13.96
N MET A 78 -13.59 24.26 -13.56
CA MET A 78 -13.54 22.95 -12.92
C MET A 78 -13.29 21.87 -13.96
N ARG A 79 -12.06 21.34 -13.98
CA ARG A 79 -11.66 20.30 -14.93
C ARG A 79 -11.05 19.12 -14.22
N GLY A 80 -11.32 17.93 -14.73
CA GLY A 80 -10.77 16.68 -14.22
C GLY A 80 -10.20 15.84 -15.35
N ILE A 81 -9.30 14.93 -14.98
CA ILE A 81 -8.73 13.94 -15.90
C ILE A 81 -9.05 12.54 -15.37
N PRO A 82 -9.45 11.57 -16.21
CA PRO A 82 -9.54 10.19 -15.79
C PRO A 82 -8.20 9.69 -15.24
N LEU A 83 -8.21 9.05 -14.06
CA LEU A 83 -7.00 8.57 -13.40
C LEU A 83 -6.18 7.67 -14.33
N ARG A 84 -6.82 6.75 -15.05
CA ARG A 84 -6.14 5.88 -16.03
C ARG A 84 -5.39 6.65 -17.10
N GLN A 85 -5.94 7.76 -17.58
CA GLN A 85 -5.30 8.62 -18.59
C GLN A 85 -4.01 9.24 -18.05
N THR A 86 -3.92 9.51 -16.75
CA THR A 86 -2.66 9.96 -16.11
C THR A 86 -1.55 8.89 -16.15
N LEU A 87 -1.92 7.61 -16.33
CA LEU A 87 -1.02 6.45 -16.35
C LEU A 87 -0.70 5.95 -17.77
N GLN A 88 -1.41 6.43 -18.79
CA GLN A 88 -1.18 6.04 -20.19
C GLN A 88 0.18 6.55 -20.72
N TRP A 89 0.62 5.99 -21.85
CA TRP A 89 1.83 6.39 -22.57
C TRP A 89 3.09 6.37 -21.68
N GLY A 90 3.25 5.29 -20.92
CA GLY A 90 4.36 5.14 -19.97
C GLY A 90 4.32 6.17 -18.84
N ALA A 91 3.14 6.75 -18.57
CA ALA A 91 2.94 7.79 -17.57
C ALA A 91 3.92 8.96 -17.72
N HIS A 92 4.13 9.38 -18.97
CA HIS A 92 4.96 10.54 -19.31
C HIS A 92 4.62 11.78 -18.46
N LEU A 93 3.36 11.93 -18.07
CA LEU A 93 2.90 12.97 -17.14
C LEU A 93 3.64 12.93 -15.80
N TRP A 94 3.73 11.76 -15.17
CA TRP A 94 4.41 11.59 -13.89
C TRP A 94 5.92 11.62 -14.03
N LEU A 95 6.47 11.09 -15.13
CA LEU A 95 7.92 11.02 -15.33
C LEU A 95 8.56 12.35 -15.73
N SER A 96 7.79 13.32 -16.21
CA SER A 96 8.28 14.65 -16.61
C SER A 96 8.34 15.60 -15.41
N ASP A 97 9.37 16.45 -15.32
CA ASP A 97 9.33 17.61 -14.40
C ASP A 97 8.44 18.69 -15.02
N PRO A 98 7.30 19.04 -14.38
CA PRO A 98 6.39 20.08 -14.86
C PRO A 98 7.05 21.40 -15.24
N ARG A 99 8.12 21.77 -14.52
CA ARG A 99 8.83 23.04 -14.69
C ARG A 99 9.63 23.08 -15.98
N SER A 100 10.10 21.91 -16.45
CA SER A 100 10.89 21.77 -17.68
C SER A 100 10.03 21.67 -18.94
N MET A 101 8.71 21.53 -18.82
CA MET A 101 7.83 21.30 -19.98
C MET A 101 7.59 22.58 -20.78
N SER A 102 7.74 22.49 -22.11
CA SER A 102 7.36 23.55 -23.05
C SER A 102 5.88 23.95 -22.91
N ALA A 103 5.55 25.21 -23.18
CA ALA A 103 4.17 25.73 -23.15
C ALA A 103 3.20 24.90 -24.02
N ARG A 104 3.62 24.43 -25.21
CA ARG A 104 2.80 23.57 -26.08
C ARG A 104 2.42 22.24 -25.40
N LYS A 105 3.36 21.60 -24.70
CA LYS A 105 3.08 20.36 -23.94
C LYS A 105 2.14 20.63 -22.77
N LYS A 106 2.34 21.73 -22.04
CA LYS A 106 1.45 22.17 -20.96
C LYS A 106 0.01 22.39 -21.45
N SER A 107 -0.17 23.08 -22.57
CA SER A 107 -1.49 23.27 -23.20
C SER A 107 -2.13 21.93 -23.57
N LYS A 108 -1.38 21.02 -24.21
CA LYS A 108 -1.90 19.69 -24.56
C LYS A 108 -2.35 18.88 -23.33
N LEU A 109 -1.66 19.01 -22.20
CA LEU A 109 -2.06 18.35 -20.96
C LEU A 109 -3.36 18.96 -20.40
N TRP A 110 -3.48 20.28 -20.43
CA TRP A 110 -4.73 20.96 -20.09
C TRP A 110 -5.90 20.50 -20.98
N ASP A 111 -5.67 20.40 -22.29
CA ASP A 111 -6.67 19.96 -23.26
C ASP A 111 -7.10 18.50 -23.04
N ALA A 112 -6.25 17.68 -22.39
CA ALA A 112 -6.56 16.31 -22.02
C ALA A 112 -7.49 16.20 -20.79
N SER A 113 -7.56 17.23 -19.93
CA SER A 113 -8.60 17.32 -18.91
C SER A 113 -9.93 17.74 -19.55
N ARG A 114 -11.05 17.49 -18.86
CA ARG A 114 -12.40 17.86 -19.32
C ARG A 114 -13.18 18.59 -18.23
N PRO A 115 -14.09 19.52 -18.57
CA PRO A 115 -14.99 20.13 -17.60
C PRO A 115 -15.72 19.07 -16.76
N THR A 116 -15.80 19.28 -15.46
CA THR A 116 -16.47 18.38 -14.52
C THR A 116 -17.07 19.16 -13.35
N LYS A 117 -18.16 18.66 -12.79
CA LYS A 117 -18.77 19.20 -11.57
C LYS A 117 -18.27 18.54 -10.30
N ARG A 118 -17.66 17.35 -10.41
CA ARG A 118 -17.25 16.52 -9.28
C ARG A 118 -15.95 15.77 -9.59
N TYR A 119 -15.18 15.49 -8.54
CA TYR A 119 -14.03 14.60 -8.61
C TYR A 119 -14.29 13.35 -7.77
N ASP A 120 -13.96 12.18 -8.33
CA ASP A 120 -13.89 10.95 -7.55
C ASP A 120 -12.71 11.01 -6.58
N LYS A 121 -11.60 11.62 -7.01
CA LYS A 121 -10.37 11.76 -6.22
C LYS A 121 -9.68 13.10 -6.44
N PHE A 122 -9.19 13.72 -5.38
CA PHE A 122 -8.21 14.79 -5.43
C PHE A 122 -6.83 14.20 -5.14
N LEU A 123 -5.92 14.23 -6.11
CA LEU A 123 -4.57 13.67 -5.95
C LEU A 123 -3.61 14.73 -5.39
N SER A 124 -3.50 14.80 -4.07
CA SER A 124 -2.51 15.68 -3.43
C SER A 124 -1.15 14.99 -3.33
N HIS A 125 -0.10 15.70 -3.74
CA HIS A 125 1.24 15.16 -3.79
C HIS A 125 2.31 16.27 -3.85
N THR A 126 3.58 15.89 -3.67
CA THR A 126 4.72 16.81 -3.87
C THR A 126 5.52 16.44 -5.12
N TRP A 127 5.80 17.43 -5.97
CA TRP A 127 6.64 17.27 -7.16
C TRP A 127 8.12 16.98 -6.85
N GLU A 128 8.57 17.18 -5.60
CA GLU A 128 9.93 16.80 -5.16
C GLU A 128 10.15 15.28 -5.18
N THR A 129 9.09 14.51 -4.94
CA THR A 129 9.17 13.06 -5.00
C THR A 129 9.14 12.60 -6.45
N ARG A 130 10.18 11.84 -6.84
CA ARG A 130 10.35 11.30 -8.20
C ARG A 130 9.07 10.63 -8.68
N GLY A 131 8.59 11.05 -9.85
CA GLY A 131 7.29 10.61 -10.34
C GLY A 131 7.20 9.13 -10.69
N ARG A 132 8.31 8.44 -10.98
CA ARG A 132 8.32 6.97 -11.19
C ARG A 132 7.74 6.21 -10.00
N TRP A 133 7.91 6.72 -8.79
CA TRP A 133 7.37 6.08 -7.59
C TRP A 133 5.87 6.34 -7.43
N LYS A 134 5.40 7.54 -7.78
CA LYS A 134 3.97 7.87 -7.82
C LYS A 134 3.25 7.03 -8.87
N LEU A 135 3.84 6.93 -10.06
CA LEU A 135 3.40 6.05 -11.13
C LEU A 135 3.26 4.61 -10.63
N LEU A 136 4.34 4.05 -10.07
CA LEU A 136 4.32 2.67 -9.61
C LEU A 136 3.25 2.46 -8.53
N SER A 137 3.14 3.38 -7.58
CA SER A 137 2.14 3.34 -6.51
C SER A 137 0.72 3.34 -7.09
N LEU A 138 0.40 4.27 -8.00
CA LEU A 138 -0.90 4.35 -8.65
C LEU A 138 -1.17 3.12 -9.54
N LEU A 139 -0.18 2.66 -10.31
CA LEU A 139 -0.33 1.53 -11.22
C LEU A 139 -0.61 0.23 -10.49
N LEU A 140 0.15 -0.09 -9.43
CA LEU A 140 -0.10 -1.29 -8.63
C LEU A 140 -1.42 -1.18 -7.87
N ARG A 141 -1.71 0.00 -7.32
CA ARG A 141 -2.91 0.22 -6.51
C ARG A 141 -4.21 0.12 -7.30
N PHE A 142 -4.23 0.60 -8.53
CA PHE A 142 -5.44 0.61 -9.34
C PHE A 142 -5.45 -0.47 -10.41
N GLY A 143 -4.28 -0.90 -10.87
CA GLY A 143 -4.10 -1.91 -11.92
C GLY A 143 -4.18 -3.36 -11.45
N TRP A 144 -4.29 -3.61 -10.15
CA TRP A 144 -4.36 -4.96 -9.61
C TRP A 144 -5.45 -5.85 -10.20
N PRO A 145 -6.67 -5.38 -10.54
CA PRO A 145 -7.67 -6.26 -11.14
C PRO A 145 -7.22 -6.73 -12.53
N GLY A 146 -6.63 -5.83 -13.33
CA GLY A 146 -6.08 -6.16 -14.65
C GLY A 146 -4.95 -7.18 -14.54
N MET A 147 -4.04 -6.98 -13.58
CA MET A 147 -2.97 -7.91 -13.27
C MET A 147 -3.51 -9.31 -12.92
N MET A 148 -4.52 -9.40 -12.06
CA MET A 148 -5.14 -10.67 -11.64
C MET A 148 -5.82 -11.40 -12.79
N ILE A 149 -6.60 -10.67 -13.59
CA ILE A 149 -7.32 -11.25 -14.73
C ILE A 149 -6.33 -11.83 -15.73
N PHE A 150 -5.30 -11.06 -16.12
CA PHE A 150 -4.33 -11.54 -17.11
C PHE A 150 -3.36 -12.58 -16.53
N TRP A 151 -3.06 -12.53 -15.23
CA TRP A 151 -2.38 -13.62 -14.53
C TRP A 151 -3.17 -14.93 -14.65
N ALA A 152 -4.48 -14.90 -14.39
CA ALA A 152 -5.34 -16.08 -14.48
C ALA A 152 -5.45 -16.60 -15.92
N ILE A 153 -5.58 -15.69 -16.91
CA ILE A 153 -5.55 -16.04 -18.34
C ILE A 153 -4.21 -16.70 -18.69
N GLY A 154 -3.09 -16.14 -18.25
CA GLY A 154 -1.75 -16.69 -18.50
C GLY A 154 -1.56 -18.06 -17.88
N ALA A 155 -1.98 -18.25 -16.62
CA ALA A 155 -1.94 -19.54 -15.93
C ALA A 155 -2.81 -20.58 -16.65
N MET A 156 -4.05 -20.23 -16.99
CA MET A 156 -4.98 -21.11 -17.71
C MET A 156 -4.45 -21.47 -19.10
N THR A 157 -3.92 -20.50 -19.84
CA THR A 157 -3.31 -20.73 -21.16
C THR A 157 -2.14 -21.68 -21.05
N GLY A 158 -1.23 -21.47 -20.09
CA GLY A 158 -0.12 -22.38 -19.84
C GLY A 158 -0.57 -23.79 -19.52
N SER A 159 -1.57 -23.94 -18.63
CA SER A 159 -2.11 -25.25 -18.29
C SER A 159 -2.73 -25.95 -19.49
N VAL A 160 -3.55 -25.24 -20.27
CA VAL A 160 -4.21 -25.81 -21.47
C VAL A 160 -3.17 -26.23 -22.51
N LEU A 161 -2.16 -25.40 -22.78
CA LEU A 161 -1.11 -25.73 -23.77
C LEU A 161 -0.26 -26.94 -23.35
N VAL A 162 -0.05 -27.15 -22.05
CA VAL A 162 0.62 -28.35 -21.53
C VAL A 162 -0.28 -29.59 -21.66
N VAL A 163 -1.57 -29.47 -21.31
CA VAL A 163 -2.54 -30.59 -21.44
C VAL A 163 -2.71 -31.02 -22.90
N LEU A 164 -2.69 -30.07 -23.84
CA LEU A 164 -2.75 -30.33 -25.27
C LEU A 164 -1.40 -30.77 -25.87
N GLU A 165 -0.38 -30.99 -25.05
CA GLU A 165 0.98 -31.39 -25.45
C GLU A 165 1.66 -30.42 -26.44
N VAL A 166 1.20 -29.17 -26.52
CA VAL A 166 1.83 -28.12 -27.32
C VAL A 166 3.10 -27.62 -26.64
N LEU A 167 3.09 -27.52 -25.31
CA LEU A 167 4.24 -27.14 -24.51
C LEU A 167 4.80 -28.38 -23.78
N PRO A 168 6.08 -28.73 -23.98
CA PRO A 168 6.64 -29.95 -23.42
C PRO A 168 6.91 -29.80 -21.91
N LEU A 169 6.72 -30.89 -21.18
CA LEU A 169 7.24 -31.06 -19.82
C LEU A 169 8.67 -31.60 -19.95
N PHE A 170 9.66 -30.73 -19.75
CA PHE A 170 11.05 -31.01 -20.12
C PHE A 170 11.93 -31.42 -18.94
N THR A 171 11.44 -31.30 -17.70
CA THR A 171 12.13 -31.86 -16.52
C THR A 171 11.36 -33.05 -15.96
N VAL A 172 12.07 -33.97 -15.32
CA VAL A 172 11.49 -35.13 -14.66
C VAL A 172 11.94 -35.15 -13.22
N PHE A 173 10.99 -35.25 -12.30
CA PHE A 173 11.27 -35.35 -10.88
C PHE A 173 10.93 -36.74 -10.37
N GLU A 174 11.91 -37.41 -9.75
CA GLU A 174 11.67 -38.62 -8.99
C GLU A 174 11.17 -38.24 -7.59
N MET A 175 9.90 -38.52 -7.31
CA MET A 175 9.39 -38.40 -5.96
C MET A 175 9.64 -39.71 -5.22
N PRO A 176 10.39 -39.72 -4.11
CA PRO A 176 10.41 -40.87 -3.22
C PRO A 176 9.08 -40.91 -2.49
N ILE A 177 8.04 -41.43 -3.14
CA ILE A 177 6.76 -41.72 -2.49
C ILE A 177 7.04 -42.94 -1.61
N PRO A 178 7.04 -42.80 -0.27
CA PRO A 178 7.20 -43.94 0.60
C PRO A 178 6.10 -44.95 0.27
N ALA A 179 6.40 -46.25 0.29
CA ALA A 179 5.44 -47.35 0.08
C ALA A 179 4.34 -47.44 1.17
N ILE A 180 4.08 -46.34 1.88
CA ILE A 180 3.21 -46.22 3.05
C ILE A 180 1.73 -46.11 2.64
N TRP A 181 1.40 -45.80 1.38
CA TRP A 181 0.02 -45.85 0.92
C TRP A 181 -0.46 -47.31 0.84
N PRO A 182 -1.31 -47.77 1.77
CA PRO A 182 -1.72 -49.17 1.82
C PRO A 182 -2.56 -49.47 0.58
N GLY A 183 -2.11 -50.43 -0.24
CA GLY A 183 -2.84 -50.87 -1.42
C GLY A 183 -2.40 -50.27 -2.77
N ILE A 184 -1.41 -49.36 -2.79
CA ILE A 184 -0.79 -48.95 -4.06
C ILE A 184 0.65 -49.44 -4.10
N HIS A 185 0.87 -50.52 -4.85
CA HIS A 185 2.20 -51.02 -5.18
C HIS A 185 2.86 -50.09 -6.21
N TYR A 186 3.30 -48.91 -5.78
CA TYR A 186 4.17 -48.09 -6.62
C TYR A 186 5.54 -48.76 -6.70
N THR A 187 5.98 -49.05 -7.91
CA THR A 187 7.36 -49.37 -8.20
C THR A 187 8.22 -48.14 -7.89
N HIS A 188 9.38 -48.36 -7.26
CA HIS A 188 10.40 -47.32 -7.10
C HIS A 188 10.62 -46.59 -8.44
N GLY A 189 10.52 -45.26 -8.45
CA GLY A 189 10.87 -44.43 -9.62
C GLY A 189 9.72 -43.86 -10.45
N THR A 190 8.54 -43.59 -9.87
CA THR A 190 7.51 -42.82 -10.62
C THR A 190 8.05 -41.43 -10.95
N SER A 191 8.27 -41.23 -12.25
CA SER A 191 8.81 -40.01 -12.84
C SER A 191 7.67 -39.02 -13.06
N ILE A 192 7.70 -37.89 -12.35
CA ILE A 192 6.73 -36.81 -12.53
C ILE A 192 7.29 -35.81 -13.53
N PRO A 193 6.75 -35.73 -14.77
CA PRO A 193 7.18 -34.73 -15.73
C PRO A 193 6.73 -33.34 -15.25
N TYR A 194 7.60 -32.34 -15.38
CA TYR A 194 7.41 -31.01 -14.84
C TYR A 194 7.87 -29.96 -15.87
N GLY A 195 7.24 -28.78 -15.85
CA GLY A 195 7.55 -27.66 -16.73
C GLY A 195 7.72 -26.37 -15.95
N CYS A 196 7.63 -25.23 -16.64
CA CYS A 196 7.61 -23.91 -16.00
C CYS A 196 6.60 -22.96 -16.68
N TRP A 197 5.74 -23.50 -17.52
CA TRP A 197 4.94 -22.73 -18.47
C TRP A 197 3.82 -21.95 -17.79
N VAL A 198 3.13 -22.55 -16.82
CA VAL A 198 2.09 -21.89 -16.02
C VAL A 198 2.72 -20.71 -15.28
N MET A 199 3.92 -20.88 -14.72
CA MET A 199 4.64 -19.82 -14.02
C MET A 199 5.08 -18.68 -14.94
N LEU A 200 5.68 -18.98 -16.10
CA LEU A 200 6.16 -17.96 -17.04
C LEU A 200 5.01 -17.19 -17.68
N LEU A 201 3.97 -17.90 -18.13
CA LEU A 201 2.82 -17.28 -18.78
C LEU A 201 1.94 -16.52 -17.80
N SER A 202 1.81 -16.96 -16.55
CA SER A 202 1.09 -16.20 -15.53
C SER A 202 1.85 -14.92 -15.12
N LEU A 203 3.18 -14.96 -15.04
CA LEU A 203 4.02 -13.77 -14.82
C LEU A 203 3.91 -12.79 -15.99
N GLY A 204 4.06 -13.28 -17.22
CA GLY A 204 3.89 -12.48 -18.43
C GLY A 204 2.50 -11.86 -18.49
N GLY A 205 1.46 -12.65 -18.21
CA GLY A 205 0.08 -12.20 -18.09
C GLY A 205 -0.08 -11.11 -17.05
N ALA A 206 0.44 -11.29 -15.82
CA ALA A 206 0.38 -10.27 -14.77
C ALA A 206 1.00 -8.93 -15.22
N ILE A 207 2.18 -8.98 -15.83
CA ILE A 207 2.88 -7.78 -16.34
C ILE A 207 2.04 -7.11 -17.44
N ILE A 208 1.52 -7.89 -18.40
CA ILE A 208 0.65 -7.37 -19.47
C ILE A 208 -0.60 -6.73 -18.86
N GLY A 209 -1.24 -7.38 -17.89
CA GLY A 209 -2.44 -6.86 -17.21
C GLY A 209 -2.20 -5.50 -16.53
N LEU A 210 -1.04 -5.33 -15.89
CA LEU A 210 -0.64 -4.03 -15.33
C LEU A 210 -0.40 -2.98 -16.42
N VAL A 211 0.34 -3.32 -17.48
CA VAL A 211 0.69 -2.38 -18.56
C VAL A 211 -0.53 -1.96 -19.38
N VAL A 212 -1.48 -2.87 -19.60
CA VAL A 212 -2.69 -2.63 -20.38
C VAL A 212 -3.80 -1.95 -19.54
N PHE A 213 -3.77 -2.07 -18.21
CA PHE A 213 -4.79 -1.48 -17.32
C PHE A 213 -5.16 -0.01 -17.61
N PRO A 214 -4.20 0.91 -17.86
CA PRO A 214 -4.51 2.31 -18.20
C PRO A 214 -5.35 2.49 -19.48
N TYR A 215 -5.44 1.47 -20.33
CA TYR A 215 -6.14 1.49 -21.61
C TYR A 215 -7.49 0.77 -21.58
N PHE A 216 -7.85 0.10 -20.48
CA PHE A 216 -9.18 -0.50 -20.36
C PHE A 216 -10.28 0.57 -20.29
N PRO A 217 -11.47 0.26 -20.84
CA PRO A 217 -12.60 1.17 -20.80
C PRO A 217 -13.03 1.47 -19.35
N TYR A 218 -13.63 2.64 -19.18
CA TYR A 218 -14.14 3.10 -17.89
C TYR A 218 -15.38 2.30 -17.50
N VAL A 219 -15.24 1.38 -16.55
CA VAL A 219 -16.39 0.68 -15.96
C VAL A 219 -17.09 1.54 -14.90
N ALA A 220 -16.33 2.42 -14.24
CA ALA A 220 -16.83 3.39 -13.27
C ALA A 220 -16.10 4.73 -13.47
N SER A 221 -16.69 5.82 -12.98
CA SER A 221 -16.02 7.12 -12.97
C SER A 221 -14.74 7.04 -12.14
N ASP A 222 -13.63 7.50 -12.73
CA ASP A 222 -12.32 7.61 -12.10
C ASP A 222 -11.72 9.01 -12.30
N ILE A 223 -12.58 10.02 -12.42
CA ILE A 223 -12.19 11.40 -12.65
C ILE A 223 -11.47 11.93 -11.42
N CYS A 224 -10.22 12.35 -11.62
CA CYS A 224 -9.42 12.94 -10.58
C CYS A 224 -9.02 14.38 -10.90
N PHE A 225 -8.87 15.16 -9.84
CA PHE A 225 -8.16 16.43 -9.90
C PHE A 225 -6.66 16.17 -9.76
N LEU A 226 -5.88 16.76 -10.66
CA LEU A 226 -4.44 16.80 -10.62
C LEU A 226 -3.98 18.20 -11.04
N ASP A 227 -3.43 18.95 -10.08
CA ASP A 227 -3.04 20.36 -10.17
C ASP A 227 -2.47 20.78 -11.53
N PHE A 228 -1.44 20.10 -12.01
CA PHE A 228 -0.71 20.48 -13.22
C PHE A 228 -1.48 20.25 -14.52
N VAL A 229 -2.49 19.37 -14.50
CA VAL A 229 -3.33 19.05 -15.67
C VAL A 229 -4.63 19.85 -15.61
N CYS A 230 -5.18 20.03 -14.42
CA CYS A 230 -6.51 20.58 -14.18
C CYS A 230 -6.49 22.08 -13.88
N VAL A 231 -5.31 22.72 -13.80
CA VAL A 231 -5.12 24.18 -13.73
C VAL A 231 -4.32 24.64 -14.96
N HIS A 232 -4.74 25.73 -15.58
CA HIS A 232 -4.17 26.18 -16.86
C HIS A 232 -2.76 26.73 -16.67
N GLN A 233 -1.73 26.02 -17.14
CA GLN A 233 -0.33 26.32 -16.81
C GLN A 233 0.35 27.38 -17.72
N THR A 234 -0.33 27.85 -18.78
CA THR A 234 0.25 28.78 -19.77
C THR A 234 -0.43 30.15 -19.83
N ASP A 235 -1.58 30.32 -19.17
CA ASP A 235 -2.34 31.58 -19.13
C ASP A 235 -2.37 31.98 -17.66
N SER A 236 -1.59 33.01 -17.32
CA SER A 236 -1.41 33.45 -15.94
C SER A 236 -2.72 33.84 -15.27
N ARG A 237 -3.69 34.39 -16.01
CA ARG A 237 -4.99 34.79 -15.45
C ARG A 237 -5.82 33.57 -15.07
N LYS A 238 -5.91 32.58 -15.97
CA LYS A 238 -6.62 31.33 -15.70
C LYS A 238 -5.92 30.48 -14.64
N MET A 239 -4.59 30.51 -14.60
CA MET A 239 -3.79 29.87 -13.56
C MET A 239 -4.13 30.45 -12.18
N GLN A 240 -4.10 31.78 -12.05
CA GLN A 240 -4.46 32.48 -10.82
C GLN A 240 -5.91 32.23 -10.41
N GLN A 241 -6.83 32.21 -11.36
CA GLN A 241 -8.23 31.88 -11.10
C GLN A 241 -8.36 30.44 -10.58
N GLY A 242 -7.70 29.46 -11.20
CA GLY A 242 -7.67 28.08 -10.71
C GLY A 242 -7.09 27.95 -9.30
N ILE A 243 -6.00 28.68 -9.01
CA ILE A 243 -5.38 28.72 -7.67
C ILE A 243 -6.36 29.29 -6.63
N ARG A 244 -7.03 30.40 -6.94
CA ARG A 244 -8.04 31.01 -6.05
C ARG A 244 -9.25 30.10 -5.84
N SER A 245 -9.56 29.25 -6.81
CA SER A 245 -10.66 28.28 -6.76
C SER A 245 -10.28 26.91 -6.18
N ILE A 246 -9.10 26.75 -5.57
CA ILE A 246 -8.68 25.46 -5.00
C ILE A 246 -9.68 24.92 -3.96
N GLY A 247 -10.32 25.80 -3.19
CA GLY A 247 -11.37 25.41 -2.24
C GLY A 247 -12.57 24.76 -2.92
N ALA A 248 -12.98 25.26 -4.09
CA ALA A 248 -13.99 24.63 -4.93
C ALA A 248 -13.60 23.20 -5.29
N PHE A 249 -12.35 23.02 -5.74
CA PHE A 249 -11.88 21.72 -6.20
C PHE A 249 -11.85 20.69 -5.08
N LEU A 250 -11.45 21.11 -3.88
CA LEU A 250 -11.43 20.27 -2.69
C LEU A 250 -12.85 19.95 -2.20
N ALA A 251 -13.78 20.92 -2.20
CA ALA A 251 -15.17 20.72 -1.81
C ALA A 251 -15.90 19.74 -2.76
N SER A 252 -15.57 19.76 -4.05
CA SER A 252 -16.19 18.87 -5.05
C SER A 252 -15.57 17.48 -5.12
N ALA A 253 -14.55 17.17 -4.32
CA ALA A 253 -13.88 15.87 -4.34
C ALA A 253 -14.48 14.90 -3.30
N SER A 254 -14.81 13.67 -3.70
CA SER A 254 -15.30 12.65 -2.75
C SER A 254 -14.21 12.00 -1.90
N GLU A 255 -12.96 12.05 -2.38
CA GLU A 255 -11.81 11.49 -1.67
C GLU A 255 -10.58 12.39 -1.87
N LEU A 256 -9.91 12.77 -0.80
CA LEU A 256 -8.56 13.32 -0.85
C LEU A 256 -7.55 12.17 -0.75
N ARG A 257 -6.83 11.91 -1.84
CA ARG A 257 -5.78 10.90 -1.89
C ARG A 257 -4.41 11.56 -1.83
N VAL A 258 -3.77 11.44 -0.69
CA VAL A 258 -2.43 11.96 -0.44
C VAL A 258 -1.39 10.91 -0.82
N LEU A 259 -0.60 11.19 -1.85
CA LEU A 259 0.59 10.39 -2.20
C LEU A 259 1.76 10.83 -1.31
N TRP A 260 1.77 10.30 -0.08
CA TRP A 260 2.65 10.77 0.97
C TRP A 260 4.10 10.33 0.77
N SER A 261 5.00 11.26 1.06
CA SER A 261 6.45 11.08 1.10
C SER A 261 7.04 12.10 2.08
N ALA A 262 8.28 11.89 2.51
CA ALA A 262 8.95 12.73 3.50
C ALA A 262 8.91 14.26 3.24
N PRO A 263 9.04 14.78 2.00
CA PRO A 263 8.95 16.22 1.76
C PRO A 263 7.51 16.77 1.70
N TYR A 264 6.48 15.92 1.71
CA TYR A 264 5.09 16.34 1.51
C TYR A 264 4.65 17.40 2.53
N LEU A 265 4.82 17.15 3.83
CA LEU A 265 4.42 18.09 4.89
C LEU A 265 5.34 19.31 5.03
N GLN A 266 6.45 19.36 4.30
CA GLN A 266 7.30 20.56 4.26
C GLN A 266 6.72 21.62 3.33
N ARG A 267 5.76 21.25 2.47
CA ARG A 267 5.19 22.14 1.46
C ARG A 267 3.91 22.80 1.95
N LEU A 268 3.87 24.12 1.88
CA LEU A 268 2.74 24.94 2.29
C LEU A 268 1.43 24.49 1.61
N TRP A 269 1.48 24.35 0.28
CA TRP A 269 0.36 23.92 -0.54
C TRP A 269 -0.22 22.56 -0.09
N CYS A 270 0.64 21.57 0.12
CA CYS A 270 0.23 20.21 0.50
C CYS A 270 -0.42 20.13 1.89
N VAL A 271 0.07 20.91 2.85
CA VAL A 271 -0.50 20.98 4.21
C VAL A 271 -1.82 21.74 4.19
N PHE A 272 -1.88 22.84 3.44
CA PHE A 272 -3.11 23.60 3.23
C PHE A 272 -4.20 22.73 2.59
N GLU A 273 -3.94 22.03 1.48
CA GLU A 273 -4.91 21.14 0.81
C GLU A 273 -5.50 20.10 1.77
N LEU A 274 -4.64 19.51 2.60
CA LEU A 274 -5.02 18.47 3.55
C LEU A 274 -5.94 19.01 4.66
N ALA A 275 -5.62 20.18 5.21
CA ALA A 275 -6.44 20.85 6.23
C ALA A 275 -7.73 21.45 5.66
N ALA A 276 -7.63 22.10 4.49
CA ALA A 276 -8.73 22.69 3.74
C ALA A 276 -9.77 21.63 3.37
N TYR A 277 -9.34 20.49 2.83
CA TYR A 277 -10.25 19.39 2.50
C TYR A 277 -11.04 18.90 3.71
N ARG A 278 -10.38 18.72 4.86
CA ARG A 278 -11.06 18.29 6.09
C ARG A 278 -12.08 19.33 6.56
N LYS A 279 -11.76 20.61 6.46
CA LYS A 279 -12.66 21.69 6.82
C LYS A 279 -13.90 21.76 5.91
N LEU A 280 -13.70 21.61 4.60
CA LEU A 280 -14.77 21.63 3.59
C LEU A 280 -15.59 20.34 3.57
N ASN A 281 -14.96 19.22 3.90
CA ASN A 281 -15.58 17.89 3.93
C ASN A 281 -15.32 17.23 5.28
N PRO A 282 -16.07 17.58 6.35
CA PRO A 282 -15.85 17.02 7.69
C PRO A 282 -15.88 15.48 7.72
N HIS A 283 -16.79 14.89 6.93
CA HIS A 283 -16.93 13.45 6.73
C HIS A 283 -16.26 12.93 5.45
N GLY A 284 -15.52 13.78 4.76
CA GLY A 284 -14.82 13.45 3.52
C GLY A 284 -13.75 12.38 3.75
N ARG A 285 -13.62 11.46 2.78
CA ARG A 285 -12.63 10.38 2.88
C ARG A 285 -11.22 10.94 2.62
N ILE A 286 -10.32 10.80 3.58
CA ILE A 286 -8.88 11.08 3.41
C ILE A 286 -8.10 9.76 3.39
N VAL A 287 -7.37 9.51 2.31
CA VAL A 287 -6.51 8.33 2.15
C VAL A 287 -5.06 8.79 2.03
N ILE A 288 -4.19 8.33 2.93
CA ILE A 288 -2.77 8.69 2.97
C ILE A 288 -1.97 7.48 2.47
N SER A 289 -1.77 7.43 1.15
CA SER A 289 -1.03 6.34 0.50
C SER A 289 0.47 6.61 0.58
N ARG A 290 1.22 5.70 1.21
CA ARG A 290 2.68 5.78 1.25
C ARG A 290 3.25 5.21 -0.03
N ILE A 291 3.90 6.06 -0.81
CA ILE A 291 4.44 5.68 -2.13
C ILE A 291 5.40 4.47 -2.04
N MET A 292 6.10 4.28 -0.93
CA MET A 292 7.07 3.18 -0.75
C MET A 292 6.43 1.83 -0.41
N THR A 293 5.15 1.80 0.00
CA THR A 293 4.47 0.53 0.29
C THR A 293 4.35 -0.30 -0.97
N GLU A 294 3.96 0.30 -2.09
CA GLU A 294 3.86 -0.42 -3.37
C GLU A 294 5.21 -0.84 -3.92
N VAL A 295 6.28 -0.05 -3.67
CA VAL A 295 7.66 -0.45 -4.01
C VAL A 295 8.05 -1.70 -3.24
N ALA A 296 7.78 -1.75 -1.93
CA ALA A 296 8.07 -2.92 -1.11
C ALA A 296 7.29 -4.14 -1.59
N VAL A 297 5.99 -4.00 -1.90
CA VAL A 297 5.16 -5.09 -2.45
C VAL A 297 5.75 -5.60 -3.77
N LEU A 298 6.15 -4.71 -4.69
CA LEU A 298 6.76 -5.12 -5.96
C LEU A 298 8.08 -5.86 -5.75
N LEU A 299 8.97 -5.35 -4.89
CA LEU A 299 10.24 -6.00 -4.61
C LEU A 299 10.02 -7.38 -4.00
N THR A 300 9.10 -7.51 -3.06
CA THR A 300 8.75 -8.82 -2.49
C THR A 300 8.15 -9.76 -3.53
N PHE A 301 7.31 -9.26 -4.44
CA PHE A 301 6.80 -10.04 -5.57
C PHE A 301 7.93 -10.56 -6.47
N ILE A 302 8.88 -9.69 -6.85
CA ILE A 302 10.05 -10.06 -7.67
C ILE A 302 10.88 -11.12 -6.94
N TRP A 303 11.14 -10.95 -5.64
CA TRP A 303 11.88 -11.95 -4.86
C TRP A 303 11.15 -13.27 -4.72
N ALA A 304 9.83 -13.26 -4.53
CA ALA A 304 9.03 -14.48 -4.53
C ALA A 304 9.08 -15.19 -5.89
N GLN A 305 9.06 -14.43 -6.99
CA GLN A 305 9.19 -14.97 -8.34
C GLN A 305 10.57 -15.57 -8.61
N LEU A 306 11.64 -14.86 -8.27
CA LEU A 306 13.01 -15.36 -8.37
C LEU A 306 13.20 -16.60 -7.50
N GLY A 307 12.57 -16.63 -6.33
CA GLY A 307 12.60 -17.78 -5.44
C GLY A 307 11.89 -19.01 -5.98
N ALA A 308 10.72 -18.84 -6.60
CA ALA A 308 10.01 -19.92 -7.29
C ALA A 308 10.86 -20.50 -8.44
N VAL A 309 11.50 -19.63 -9.24
CA VAL A 309 12.43 -20.05 -10.30
C VAL A 309 13.64 -20.76 -9.72
N GLY A 310 14.27 -20.22 -8.68
CA GLY A 310 15.43 -20.82 -8.04
C GLY A 310 15.11 -22.19 -7.42
N PHE A 311 13.94 -22.35 -6.81
CA PHE A 311 13.47 -23.63 -6.29
C PHE A 311 13.26 -24.66 -7.40
N TRP A 312 12.65 -24.23 -8.51
CA TRP A 312 12.47 -25.09 -9.67
C TRP A 312 13.82 -25.59 -10.23
N ILE A 313 14.80 -24.69 -10.43
CA ILE A 313 16.16 -25.07 -10.89
C ILE A 313 16.83 -26.03 -9.90
N ALA A 314 16.75 -25.75 -8.59
CA ALA A 314 17.38 -26.56 -7.56
C ALA A 314 16.80 -27.98 -7.46
N ARG A 315 15.56 -28.16 -7.93
CA ARG A 315 14.88 -29.46 -7.96
C ARG A 315 15.36 -30.34 -9.11
N GLU A 316 15.90 -29.77 -10.18
CA GLU A 316 16.44 -30.48 -11.34
C GLU A 316 17.84 -31.10 -11.07
N GLY A 317 18.60 -30.55 -10.12
CA GLY A 317 19.97 -30.99 -9.84
C GLY A 317 20.07 -32.42 -9.26
N THR A 318 20.98 -33.23 -9.81
CA THR A 318 21.33 -34.59 -9.36
C THR A 318 22.06 -34.64 -8.02
N HIS A 319 22.52 -33.49 -7.51
CA HIS A 319 23.38 -33.39 -6.34
C HIS A 319 22.81 -32.42 -5.31
N GLY A 320 22.01 -32.98 -4.39
CA GLY A 320 21.49 -32.28 -3.23
C GLY A 320 20.37 -33.07 -2.58
N GLY A 321 20.56 -33.51 -1.34
CA GLY A 321 19.47 -34.10 -0.56
C GLY A 321 18.35 -33.09 -0.36
N GLU A 322 17.13 -33.58 -0.08
CA GLU A 322 15.94 -32.75 0.18
C GLU A 322 16.18 -31.64 1.22
N LEU A 323 17.06 -31.88 2.19
CA LEU A 323 17.46 -30.88 3.19
C LEU A 323 18.20 -29.69 2.57
N LEU A 324 19.11 -29.91 1.63
CA LEU A 324 19.86 -28.83 0.96
C LEU A 324 18.92 -27.99 0.10
N ARG A 325 17.97 -28.63 -0.60
CA ARG A 325 16.94 -27.96 -1.39
C ARG A 325 16.03 -27.11 -0.50
N LEU A 326 15.58 -27.66 0.64
CA LEU A 326 14.78 -26.92 1.63
C LEU A 326 15.56 -25.73 2.21
N LEU A 327 16.82 -25.93 2.58
CA LEU A 327 17.69 -24.85 3.07
C LEU A 327 17.87 -23.76 2.01
N LEU A 328 18.05 -24.14 0.74
CA LEU A 328 18.15 -23.18 -0.35
C LEU A 328 16.87 -22.36 -0.50
N VAL A 329 15.69 -22.96 -0.38
CA VAL A 329 14.42 -22.21 -0.40
C VAL A 329 14.32 -21.24 0.77
N VAL A 330 14.63 -21.69 1.98
CA VAL A 330 14.59 -20.83 3.17
C VAL A 330 15.58 -19.67 3.03
N VAL A 331 16.80 -19.94 2.58
CA VAL A 331 17.87 -18.94 2.51
C VAL A 331 17.72 -18.01 1.32
N CYS A 332 17.40 -18.51 0.12
CA CYS A 332 17.35 -17.70 -1.09
C CYS A 332 16.02 -17.00 -1.31
N VAL A 333 14.93 -17.48 -0.68
CA VAL A 333 13.57 -16.95 -0.92
C VAL A 333 13.01 -16.30 0.33
N ALA A 334 12.98 -17.05 1.44
CA ALA A 334 12.35 -16.54 2.66
C ALA A 334 13.18 -15.42 3.30
N LEU A 335 14.52 -15.52 3.34
CA LEU A 335 15.34 -14.46 3.94
C LEU A 335 15.25 -13.12 3.18
N PRO A 336 15.37 -13.02 1.84
CA PRO A 336 15.23 -11.74 1.16
C PRO A 336 13.83 -11.13 1.30
N ILE A 337 12.78 -11.96 1.25
CA ILE A 337 11.39 -11.53 1.46
C ILE A 337 11.21 -10.96 2.86
N LEU A 338 11.66 -11.67 3.89
CA LEU A 338 11.50 -11.25 5.28
C LEU A 338 12.42 -10.07 5.61
N ALA A 339 13.61 -9.99 5.02
CA ALA A 339 14.50 -8.84 5.12
C ALA A 339 13.89 -7.60 4.45
N ALA A 340 13.27 -7.75 3.27
CA ALA A 340 12.55 -6.67 2.60
C ALA A 340 11.35 -6.20 3.42
N MET A 341 10.59 -7.12 4.03
CA MET A 341 9.50 -6.77 4.94
C MET A 341 10.00 -6.04 6.20
N ALA A 342 11.08 -6.53 6.83
CA ALA A 342 11.72 -5.91 7.97
C ALA A 342 12.22 -4.49 7.64
N LEU A 343 12.85 -4.31 6.48
CA LEU A 343 13.31 -3.00 6.01
C LEU A 343 12.13 -2.07 5.74
N ALA A 344 11.10 -2.54 5.03
CA ALA A 344 9.90 -1.76 4.74
C ALA A 344 9.20 -1.31 6.04
N ALA A 345 9.23 -2.16 7.06
CA ALA A 345 8.73 -1.87 8.38
C ALA A 345 9.51 -0.79 9.13
N VAL A 346 10.85 -0.90 9.16
CA VAL A 346 11.72 0.13 9.76
C VAL A 346 11.51 1.46 9.05
N GLN A 347 11.55 1.46 7.72
CA GLN A 347 11.27 2.66 6.92
C GLN A 347 9.88 3.23 7.20
N LYS A 348 8.89 2.37 7.43
CA LYS A 348 7.55 2.77 7.84
C LYS A 348 7.56 3.46 9.20
N GLN A 349 8.27 2.92 10.18
CA GLN A 349 8.34 3.53 11.51
C GLN A 349 9.05 4.88 11.48
N ASP A 350 10.16 4.98 10.76
CA ASP A 350 10.88 6.25 10.57
C ASP A 350 9.99 7.28 9.87
N ALA A 351 9.24 6.85 8.86
CA ALA A 351 8.25 7.66 8.17
C ALA A 351 7.09 8.09 9.09
N ASP A 352 6.68 7.27 10.06
CA ASP A 352 5.63 7.59 11.04
C ASP A 352 6.15 8.64 12.02
N GLN A 353 7.36 8.45 12.54
CA GLN A 353 8.01 9.40 13.42
C GLN A 353 8.25 10.75 12.72
N LYS A 354 8.71 10.73 11.47
CA LYS A 354 8.95 11.93 10.67
C LYS A 354 7.65 12.68 10.35
N LEU A 355 6.57 11.99 10.03
CA LEU A 355 5.27 12.65 9.85
C LEU A 355 4.82 13.31 11.16
N ARG A 356 4.91 12.58 12.28
CA ARG A 356 4.52 13.11 13.58
C ARG A 356 5.34 14.35 13.92
N SER A 357 6.66 14.28 13.78
CA SER A 357 7.52 15.43 14.08
C SER A 357 7.17 16.62 13.19
N GLN A 358 7.00 16.41 11.89
CA GLN A 358 6.63 17.45 10.93
C GLN A 358 5.29 18.11 11.23
N LEU A 359 4.28 17.36 11.72
CA LEU A 359 2.99 17.93 12.12
C LEU A 359 3.11 18.70 13.44
N THR A 360 3.82 18.14 14.44
CA THR A 360 3.96 18.78 15.76
C THR A 360 4.83 20.02 15.74
N SER A 361 5.79 20.08 14.82
CA SER A 361 6.68 21.24 14.63
C SER A 361 6.33 22.02 13.35
N PHE A 362 5.11 21.86 12.82
CA PHE A 362 4.70 22.54 11.61
C PHE A 362 4.63 24.05 11.86
N ASP A 363 5.23 24.85 10.99
CA ASP A 363 5.07 26.29 11.01
C ASP A 363 4.83 26.79 9.59
N VAL A 364 3.67 27.40 9.38
CA VAL A 364 3.22 27.97 8.11
C VAL A 364 4.22 28.97 7.52
N MET A 365 4.90 29.76 8.36
CA MET A 365 5.89 30.75 7.90
C MET A 365 7.14 30.06 7.31
N ASN A 366 7.55 28.97 7.96
CA ASN A 366 8.72 28.17 7.56
C ASN A 366 8.40 27.11 6.49
N ALA A 367 7.13 26.93 6.13
CA ALA A 367 6.72 25.99 5.09
C ALA A 367 7.30 26.42 3.72
N LYS A 368 7.77 25.44 2.95
CA LYS A 368 8.33 25.66 1.61
C LYS A 368 7.22 25.99 0.62
N CYS A 369 7.43 27.06 -0.14
CA CYS A 369 6.65 27.40 -1.32
C CYS A 369 7.61 27.80 -2.44
N SER A 370 7.40 27.30 -3.66
CA SER A 370 8.28 27.61 -4.79
C SER A 370 8.03 28.97 -5.41
N ASN A 371 6.86 29.57 -5.14
CA ASN A 371 6.39 30.82 -5.71
C ASN A 371 5.82 31.69 -4.59
N GLU A 372 6.33 32.91 -4.48
CA GLU A 372 5.94 33.84 -3.41
C GLU A 372 4.52 34.36 -3.59
N PHE A 373 4.06 34.52 -4.85
CA PHE A 373 2.67 34.87 -5.12
C PHE A 373 1.71 33.80 -4.60
N ASP A 374 2.03 32.53 -4.82
CA ASP A 374 1.22 31.40 -4.33
C ASP A 374 1.24 31.35 -2.80
N ARG A 375 2.41 31.64 -2.18
CA ARG A 375 2.52 31.75 -0.72
C ARG A 375 1.55 32.80 -0.18
N GLN A 376 1.56 34.00 -0.75
CA GLN A 376 0.66 35.08 -0.31
C GLN A 376 -0.80 34.68 -0.48
N CYS A 377 -1.17 34.12 -1.63
CA CYS A 377 -2.55 33.67 -1.87
C CYS A 377 -3.00 32.61 -0.86
N ILE A 378 -2.13 31.64 -0.53
CA ILE A 378 -2.44 30.62 0.47
C ILE A 378 -2.52 31.24 1.86
N HIS A 379 -1.62 32.17 2.22
CA HIS A 379 -1.67 32.87 3.50
C HIS A 379 -2.98 33.64 3.66
N ASP A 380 -3.43 34.34 2.62
CA ASP A 380 -4.70 35.06 2.63
C ASP A 380 -5.89 34.10 2.80
N LEU A 381 -5.87 32.95 2.11
CA LEU A 381 -6.88 31.90 2.30
C LEU A 381 -6.83 31.31 3.71
N ILE A 382 -5.65 31.10 4.27
CA ILE A 382 -5.48 30.61 5.65
C ILE A 382 -6.05 31.62 6.64
N ILE A 383 -5.73 32.91 6.51
CA ILE A 383 -6.27 33.97 7.37
C ILE A 383 -7.79 34.02 7.24
N THR A 384 -8.32 33.94 6.01
CA THR A 384 -9.76 33.96 5.76
C THR A 384 -10.46 32.76 6.41
N TRP A 385 -9.88 31.56 6.32
CA TRP A 385 -10.55 30.33 6.75
C TRP A 385 -10.30 30.01 8.21
N TYR A 386 -9.12 30.31 8.74
CA TYR A 386 -8.69 29.94 10.09
C TYR A 386 -8.53 31.16 11.01
N GLY A 387 -8.78 32.37 10.52
CA GLY A 387 -8.72 33.63 11.27
C GLY A 387 -7.31 34.24 11.32
N SER A 388 -6.27 33.41 11.47
CA SER A 388 -4.87 33.86 11.42
C SER A 388 -3.92 32.72 11.05
N LEU A 389 -2.68 33.07 10.66
CA LEU A 389 -1.60 32.11 10.44
C LEU A 389 -1.26 31.32 11.72
N ALA A 390 -1.31 31.98 12.89
CA ALA A 390 -1.08 31.35 14.18
C ALA A 390 -2.18 30.32 14.51
N ALA A 391 -3.45 30.69 14.32
CA ALA A 391 -4.58 29.77 14.53
C ALA A 391 -4.53 28.55 13.60
N PHE A 392 -4.01 28.73 12.38
CA PHE A 392 -3.75 27.61 11.47
C PHE A 392 -2.61 26.70 11.98
N ASN A 393 -1.50 27.27 12.45
CA ASN A 393 -0.44 26.47 13.10
C ASN A 393 -0.99 25.68 14.29
N ASP A 394 -1.77 26.31 15.17
CA ASP A 394 -2.39 25.66 16.33
C ASP A 394 -3.33 24.52 15.90
N TYR A 395 -4.13 24.74 14.85
CA TYR A 395 -5.00 23.71 14.28
C TYR A 395 -4.19 22.52 13.75
N ILE A 396 -3.15 22.76 12.95
CA ILE A 396 -2.30 21.72 12.37
C ILE A 396 -1.56 20.93 13.46
N GLN A 397 -0.95 21.62 14.43
CA GLN A 397 -0.16 21.01 15.50
C GLN A 397 -1.03 20.28 16.53
N GLY A 398 -2.27 20.75 16.75
CA GLY A 398 -3.19 20.22 17.75
C GLY A 398 -4.16 19.16 17.20
N PRO A 399 -5.45 19.50 17.04
CA PRO A 399 -6.50 18.52 16.72
C PRO A 399 -6.27 17.82 15.39
N PHE A 400 -5.76 18.55 14.38
CA PHE A 400 -5.56 17.97 13.06
C PHE A 400 -4.41 16.95 13.02
N CYS A 401 -3.32 17.21 13.76
CA CYS A 401 -2.23 16.25 13.93
C CYS A 401 -2.76 14.92 14.48
N LEU A 402 -3.58 14.97 15.53
CA LEU A 402 -4.17 13.77 16.13
C LEU A 402 -5.05 13.01 15.14
N GLU A 403 -5.87 13.72 14.37
CA GLU A 403 -6.73 13.14 13.34
C GLU A 403 -5.90 12.47 12.23
N VAL A 404 -4.90 13.14 11.68
CA VAL A 404 -4.02 12.58 10.64
C VAL A 404 -3.28 11.33 11.15
N LEU A 405 -2.82 11.36 12.40
CA LEU A 405 -2.20 10.19 13.04
C LEU A 405 -3.21 9.06 13.26
N GLN A 406 -4.46 9.37 13.58
CA GLN A 406 -5.54 8.38 13.71
C GLN A 406 -5.91 7.77 12.36
N LEU A 407 -6.07 8.58 11.31
CA LEU A 407 -6.29 8.11 9.93
C LEU A 407 -5.16 7.20 9.46
N ARG A 408 -3.92 7.52 9.84
CA ARG A 408 -2.75 6.68 9.53
C ARG A 408 -2.76 5.37 10.31
N ARG A 409 -3.24 5.35 11.55
CA ARG A 409 -3.38 4.14 12.36
C ARG A 409 -4.51 3.25 11.88
N SER A 410 -5.63 3.83 11.46
CA SER A 410 -6.78 3.08 10.93
C SER A 410 -6.57 2.58 9.50
N GLN A 411 -5.60 3.13 8.78
CA GLN A 411 -5.16 2.58 7.50
C GLN A 411 -4.37 1.30 7.73
N ARG A 412 -4.93 0.20 7.21
CA ARG A 412 -4.37 -1.15 7.26
C ARG A 412 -2.91 -1.16 6.82
N CYS A 413 -2.10 -2.05 7.43
CA CYS A 413 -0.70 -2.22 7.05
C CYS A 413 -0.50 -2.55 5.58
N ILE A 414 -1.32 -3.49 5.13
CA ILE A 414 -1.28 -4.13 3.84
C ILE A 414 -2.75 -4.28 3.44
N GLU A 415 -3.08 -3.83 2.24
CA GLU A 415 -4.43 -4.01 1.73
C GLU A 415 -4.60 -5.43 1.20
N GLY A 416 -5.82 -5.97 1.27
CA GLY A 416 -6.10 -7.38 0.92
C GLY A 416 -5.58 -7.78 -0.45
N HIS A 417 -5.69 -6.88 -1.43
CA HIS A 417 -5.18 -7.13 -2.77
C HIS A 417 -3.66 -7.27 -2.84
N TYR A 418 -2.90 -6.60 -1.97
CA TYR A 418 -1.45 -6.79 -1.89
C TYR A 418 -1.09 -8.16 -1.32
N LEU A 419 -1.88 -8.75 -0.42
CA LEU A 419 -1.65 -10.13 0.01
C LEU A 419 -1.78 -11.11 -1.16
N ILE A 420 -2.80 -10.92 -1.99
CA ILE A 420 -3.01 -11.72 -3.19
C ILE A 420 -1.77 -11.61 -4.10
N PHE A 421 -1.27 -10.40 -4.32
CA PHE A 421 -0.06 -10.18 -5.12
C PHE A 421 1.13 -10.97 -4.61
N LEU A 422 1.38 -10.92 -3.30
CA LEU A 422 2.52 -11.58 -2.68
C LEU A 422 2.47 -13.12 -2.80
N VAL A 423 1.29 -13.72 -2.97
CA VAL A 423 1.14 -15.17 -3.12
C VAL A 423 1.07 -15.63 -4.59
N LEU A 424 0.86 -14.75 -5.56
CA LEU A 424 0.71 -15.14 -6.98
C LEU A 424 1.90 -15.93 -7.55
N PRO A 425 3.17 -15.55 -7.30
CA PRO A 425 4.30 -16.32 -7.82
C PRO A 425 4.29 -17.78 -7.34
N ASN A 426 4.09 -17.97 -6.03
CA ASN A 426 3.99 -19.29 -5.41
C ASN A 426 2.76 -20.06 -5.90
N THR A 427 1.63 -19.38 -6.05
CA THR A 427 0.40 -19.97 -6.59
C THR A 427 0.64 -20.56 -7.98
N SER A 428 1.32 -19.81 -8.85
CA SER A 428 1.62 -20.26 -10.21
C SER A 428 2.54 -21.48 -10.21
N TYR A 429 3.55 -21.46 -9.34
CA TYR A 429 4.45 -22.60 -9.15
C TYR A 429 3.72 -23.86 -8.64
N PHE A 430 2.83 -23.73 -7.65
CA PHE A 430 2.09 -24.87 -7.13
C PHE A 430 0.98 -25.36 -8.08
N LEU A 431 0.44 -24.49 -8.93
CA LEU A 431 -0.46 -24.88 -10.02
C LEU A 431 0.28 -25.70 -11.09
N GLU A 432 1.50 -25.30 -11.47
CA GLU A 432 2.38 -26.12 -12.33
C GLU A 432 2.58 -27.52 -11.72
N GLY A 433 2.86 -27.59 -10.41
CA GLY A 433 2.99 -28.87 -9.73
C GLY A 433 1.72 -29.71 -9.74
N SER A 434 0.57 -29.10 -9.49
CA SER A 434 -0.72 -29.82 -9.53
C SER A 434 -1.02 -30.35 -10.92
N LEU A 435 -0.66 -29.60 -11.96
CA LEU A 435 -0.78 -30.02 -13.34
C LEU A 435 0.15 -31.20 -13.65
N ALA A 436 1.42 -31.11 -13.25
CA ALA A 436 2.40 -32.18 -13.40
C ALA A 436 1.96 -33.50 -12.76
N PHE A 437 1.40 -33.45 -11.54
CA PHE A 437 0.80 -34.63 -10.89
C PHE A 437 -0.40 -35.17 -11.67
N SER A 438 -1.25 -34.29 -12.21
CA SER A 438 -2.42 -34.72 -12.98
C SER A 438 -2.03 -35.40 -14.30
N MET A 439 -0.89 -35.04 -14.88
CA MET A 439 -0.36 -35.58 -16.14
C MET A 439 0.53 -36.83 -15.96
N SER A 440 0.99 -37.13 -14.74
CA SER A 440 1.95 -38.21 -14.50
C SER A 440 1.34 -39.61 -14.37
N GLY A 441 0.00 -39.72 -14.49
CA GLY A 441 -0.72 -41.00 -14.36
C GLY A 441 -0.78 -41.56 -12.93
N VAL A 442 -0.37 -40.77 -11.93
CA VAL A 442 -0.56 -41.13 -10.51
C VAL A 442 -2.04 -41.18 -10.13
N ALA A 443 -2.35 -41.91 -9.07
CA ALA A 443 -3.70 -42.02 -8.55
C ALA A 443 -4.30 -40.61 -8.25
N ALA A 444 -5.55 -40.40 -8.61
CA ALA A 444 -6.22 -39.09 -8.50
C ALA A 444 -6.21 -38.55 -7.07
N GLU A 445 -6.23 -39.44 -6.08
CA GLU A 445 -6.15 -39.11 -4.66
C GLU A 445 -4.84 -38.41 -4.31
N VAL A 446 -3.72 -38.77 -4.95
CA VAL A 446 -2.42 -38.11 -4.74
C VAL A 446 -2.46 -36.69 -5.30
N SER A 447 -2.98 -36.51 -6.51
CA SER A 447 -3.15 -35.22 -7.17
C SER A 447 -4.08 -34.29 -6.38
N ILE A 448 -5.21 -34.81 -5.89
CA ILE A 448 -6.15 -34.08 -5.03
C ILE A 448 -5.49 -33.74 -3.68
N SER A 449 -4.77 -34.69 -3.07
CA SER A 449 -4.05 -34.48 -1.82
C SER A 449 -3.00 -33.36 -1.96
N TYR A 450 -2.22 -33.36 -3.05
CA TYR A 450 -1.28 -32.29 -3.37
C TYR A 450 -1.98 -30.94 -3.53
N PHE A 451 -3.06 -30.88 -4.31
CA PHE A 451 -3.80 -29.64 -4.52
C PHE A 451 -4.35 -29.07 -3.20
N LEU A 452 -4.99 -29.91 -2.38
CA LEU A 452 -5.55 -29.49 -1.08
C LEU A 452 -4.46 -29.02 -0.11
N ALA A 453 -3.40 -29.81 0.07
CA ALA A 453 -2.37 -29.48 1.05
C ALA A 453 -1.47 -28.32 0.60
N VAL A 454 -1.06 -28.29 -0.66
CA VAL A 454 -0.03 -27.37 -1.17
C VAL A 454 -0.67 -26.09 -1.73
N VAL A 455 -1.59 -26.21 -2.70
CA VAL A 455 -2.19 -25.05 -3.36
C VAL A 455 -3.16 -24.35 -2.43
N LEU A 456 -4.14 -25.08 -1.88
CA LEU A 456 -5.19 -24.49 -1.06
C LEU A 456 -4.69 -24.15 0.34
N CYS A 457 -4.26 -25.14 1.12
CA CYS A 457 -3.90 -24.91 2.52
C CYS A 457 -2.62 -24.07 2.67
N PHE A 458 -1.48 -24.58 2.19
CA PHE A 458 -0.21 -23.91 2.41
C PHE A 458 -0.14 -22.53 1.75
N ASN A 459 -0.47 -22.46 0.46
CA ASN A 459 -0.27 -21.24 -0.32
C ASN A 459 -1.40 -20.20 -0.18
N LEU A 460 -2.68 -20.60 -0.17
CA LEU A 460 -3.79 -19.65 -0.10
C LEU A 460 -4.25 -19.33 1.34
N LEU A 461 -4.00 -20.21 2.31
CA LEU A 461 -4.41 -19.99 3.70
C LEU A 461 -3.23 -19.70 4.63
N TRP A 462 -2.27 -20.62 4.74
CA TRP A 462 -1.19 -20.56 5.73
C TRP A 462 -0.20 -19.42 5.46
N LEU A 463 0.42 -19.40 4.27
CA LEU A 463 1.45 -18.43 3.89
C LEU A 463 0.95 -16.97 4.00
N PRO A 464 -0.19 -16.56 3.40
CA PRO A 464 -0.68 -15.20 3.56
C PRO A 464 -1.04 -14.87 5.00
N SER A 465 -1.46 -15.85 5.81
CA SER A 465 -1.68 -15.65 7.25
C SER A 465 -0.39 -15.40 8.01
N VAL A 466 0.71 -16.09 7.68
CA VAL A 466 2.04 -15.79 8.23
C VAL A 466 2.47 -14.36 7.85
N ILE A 467 2.25 -13.94 6.60
CA ILE A 467 2.56 -12.57 6.14
C ILE A 467 1.73 -11.52 6.90
N VAL A 468 0.42 -11.76 7.07
CA VAL A 468 -0.47 -10.86 7.85
C VAL A 468 -0.02 -10.76 9.30
N LEU A 469 0.28 -11.90 9.94
CA LEU A 469 0.77 -11.93 11.32
C LEU A 469 2.10 -11.18 11.44
N GLY A 470 3.05 -11.41 10.54
CA GLY A 470 4.32 -10.71 10.51
C GLY A 470 4.13 -9.20 10.38
N ALA A 471 3.36 -8.75 9.38
CA ALA A 471 3.06 -7.34 9.18
C ALA A 471 2.37 -6.69 10.39
N TYR A 472 1.45 -7.40 11.03
CA TYR A 472 0.77 -6.94 12.25
C TYR A 472 1.73 -6.79 13.43
N LEU A 473 2.56 -7.80 13.70
CA LEU A 473 3.55 -7.75 14.78
C LEU A 473 4.51 -6.57 14.59
N THR A 474 4.93 -6.33 13.34
CA THR A 474 5.83 -5.23 13.05
C THR A 474 5.19 -3.85 13.22
N GLN A 475 3.87 -3.73 13.04
CA GLN A 475 3.17 -2.49 13.35
C GLN A 475 3.05 -2.23 14.86
N GLN A 476 2.70 -3.27 15.61
CA GLN A 476 2.40 -3.13 17.04
C GLN A 476 3.66 -2.85 17.87
N GLY A 477 4.80 -3.33 17.40
CA GLY A 477 5.99 -3.39 18.22
C GLY A 477 6.00 -4.67 19.06
N ILE A 478 7.16 -5.31 19.25
CA ILE A 478 7.31 -6.30 20.33
C ILE A 478 7.38 -5.56 21.67
N ARG A 479 6.43 -5.83 22.55
CA ARG A 479 6.45 -5.35 23.94
C ARG A 479 6.88 -6.48 24.87
N LEU A 480 8.05 -6.33 25.49
CA LEU A 480 8.50 -7.21 26.57
C LEU A 480 8.21 -6.53 27.92
N GLY A 481 7.06 -6.88 28.51
CA GLY A 481 6.57 -6.26 29.74
C GLY A 481 6.13 -4.80 29.54
N ARG A 482 6.58 -3.90 30.42
CA ARG A 482 6.29 -2.45 30.33
C ARG A 482 7.23 -1.69 29.39
N CYS A 483 8.36 -2.27 29.01
CA CYS A 483 9.35 -1.62 28.17
C CYS A 483 9.08 -1.93 26.70
N ARG A 484 8.86 -0.88 25.90
CA ARG A 484 8.92 -1.00 24.44
C ARG A 484 10.41 -1.03 24.09
N ILE A 485 10.89 -2.14 23.55
CA ILE A 485 12.22 -2.19 22.94
C ILE A 485 12.18 -1.10 21.85
N LYS A 486 13.05 -0.08 21.96
CA LYS A 486 13.20 0.88 20.86
C LYS A 486 13.46 0.07 19.59
N PRO A 487 12.94 0.46 18.42
CA PRO A 487 13.13 -0.28 17.17
C PRO A 487 14.62 -0.45 16.88
N SER A 488 15.19 -1.51 17.41
CA SER A 488 16.52 -1.97 17.15
C SER A 488 16.37 -3.07 16.11
N LEU A 489 17.45 -3.35 15.38
CA LEU A 489 17.48 -4.43 14.39
C LEU A 489 17.02 -5.79 14.97
N LEU A 490 17.04 -5.94 16.30
CA LEU A 490 16.58 -7.13 17.00
C LEU A 490 15.08 -7.39 16.83
N GLU A 491 14.23 -6.35 16.84
CA GLU A 491 12.79 -6.56 16.78
C GLU A 491 12.34 -7.14 15.42
N PRO A 492 12.69 -6.54 14.27
CA PRO A 492 12.37 -7.14 12.97
C PRO A 492 13.02 -8.52 12.78
N LEU A 493 14.19 -8.77 13.39
CA LEU A 493 14.85 -10.07 13.34
C LEU A 493 14.08 -11.15 14.10
N LEU A 494 13.54 -10.84 15.29
CA LEU A 494 12.70 -11.77 16.04
C LEU A 494 11.39 -12.08 15.30
N ILE A 495 10.76 -11.07 14.70
CA ILE A 495 9.55 -11.27 13.87
C ILE A 495 9.88 -12.13 12.64
N CYS A 496 11.00 -11.85 11.97
CA CYS A 496 11.50 -12.65 10.86
C CYS A 496 11.71 -14.11 11.27
N LEU A 497 12.40 -14.36 12.39
CA LEU A 497 12.64 -15.70 12.92
C LEU A 497 11.33 -16.44 13.22
N LEU A 498 10.36 -15.77 13.85
CA LEU A 498 9.03 -16.35 14.08
C LEU A 498 8.34 -16.73 12.76
N CYS A 499 8.38 -15.85 11.76
CA CYS A 499 7.80 -16.12 10.44
C CYS A 499 8.49 -17.30 9.76
N LEU A 500 9.82 -17.43 9.89
CA LEU A 500 10.57 -18.59 9.38
C LEU A 500 10.18 -19.89 10.07
N ILE A 501 10.02 -19.88 11.39
CA ILE A 501 9.57 -21.06 12.15
C ILE A 501 8.18 -21.48 11.69
N LEU A 502 7.23 -20.53 11.60
CA LEU A 502 5.87 -20.82 11.11
C LEU A 502 5.85 -21.32 9.66
N LEU A 503 6.73 -20.78 8.82
CA LEU A 503 6.90 -21.24 7.45
C LEU A 503 7.41 -22.68 7.41
N ALA A 504 8.46 -23.00 8.19
CA ALA A 504 9.01 -24.35 8.28
C ALA A 504 7.98 -25.37 8.82
N VAL A 505 7.19 -24.99 9.84
CA VAL A 505 6.07 -25.80 10.35
C VAL A 505 5.04 -26.04 9.25
N GLY A 506 4.64 -25.00 8.52
CA GLY A 506 3.69 -25.13 7.41
C GLY A 506 4.19 -26.05 6.31
N ILE A 507 5.47 -25.95 5.93
CA ILE A 507 6.11 -26.83 4.94
C ILE A 507 6.10 -28.28 5.44
N GLY A 508 6.56 -28.52 6.66
CA GLY A 508 6.61 -29.87 7.25
C GLY A 508 5.23 -30.53 7.36
N ALA A 509 4.22 -29.77 7.82
CA ALA A 509 2.83 -30.24 7.90
C ALA A 509 2.25 -30.56 6.52
N THR A 510 2.55 -29.72 5.52
CA THR A 510 2.11 -29.93 4.13
C THR A 510 2.71 -31.20 3.55
N VAL A 511 4.01 -31.41 3.71
CA VAL A 511 4.71 -32.62 3.26
C VAL A 511 4.12 -33.86 3.93
N ALA A 512 3.94 -33.81 5.26
CA ALA A 512 3.34 -34.93 6.01
C ALA A 512 1.90 -35.23 5.57
N ALA A 513 1.11 -34.20 5.27
CA ALA A 513 -0.27 -34.34 4.79
C ALA A 513 -0.32 -35.03 3.42
N VAL A 514 0.48 -34.56 2.46
CA VAL A 514 0.56 -35.17 1.11
C VAL A 514 0.94 -36.64 1.19
N PHE A 515 1.96 -37.00 1.99
CA PHE A 515 2.43 -38.39 2.10
C PHE A 515 1.47 -39.32 2.85
N ARG A 516 0.65 -38.81 3.77
CA ARG A 516 -0.31 -39.62 4.53
C ARG A 516 -1.68 -39.77 3.88
N GLY A 517 -1.93 -39.06 2.78
CA GLY A 517 -3.14 -39.20 1.98
C GLY A 517 -4.17 -38.10 2.17
N ILE A 518 -5.28 -38.24 1.45
CA ILE A 518 -6.30 -37.19 1.30
C ILE A 518 -6.91 -36.76 2.64
N GLU A 519 -7.13 -37.69 3.56
CA GLU A 519 -7.70 -37.41 4.89
C GLU A 519 -6.83 -36.43 5.69
N MET A 520 -5.52 -36.65 5.68
CA MET A 520 -4.57 -35.75 6.36
C MET A 520 -4.45 -34.40 5.65
N SER A 521 -4.58 -34.36 4.32
CA SER A 521 -4.65 -33.13 3.54
C SER A 521 -5.91 -32.31 3.82
N ILE A 522 -7.06 -32.97 4.03
CA ILE A 522 -8.29 -32.32 4.47
C ILE A 522 -8.13 -31.78 5.89
N LEU A 523 -7.62 -32.60 6.83
CA LEU A 523 -7.35 -32.16 8.20
C LEU A 523 -6.42 -30.95 8.23
N TRP A 524 -5.33 -31.00 7.46
CA TRP A 524 -4.40 -29.88 7.32
C TRP A 524 -5.08 -28.64 6.77
N SER A 525 -5.94 -28.77 5.76
CA SER A 525 -6.71 -27.66 5.19
C SER A 525 -7.66 -27.02 6.21
N ILE A 526 -8.31 -27.83 7.06
CA ILE A 526 -9.16 -27.33 8.15
C ILE A 526 -8.31 -26.54 9.17
N LEU A 527 -7.15 -27.07 9.58
CA LEU A 527 -6.25 -26.38 10.50
C LEU A 527 -5.73 -25.07 9.91
N GLY A 528 -5.34 -25.07 8.63
CA GLY A 528 -4.94 -23.88 7.90
C GLY A 528 -6.04 -22.82 7.82
N LEU A 529 -7.28 -23.24 7.58
CA LEU A 529 -8.45 -22.37 7.57
C LEU A 529 -8.71 -21.74 8.95
N VAL A 530 -8.64 -22.54 10.02
CA VAL A 530 -8.80 -22.04 11.40
C VAL A 530 -7.69 -21.03 11.74
N PHE A 531 -6.44 -21.35 11.42
CA PHE A 531 -5.31 -20.43 11.61
C PHE A 531 -5.52 -19.12 10.86
N ALA A 532 -5.90 -19.21 9.57
CA ALA A 532 -6.20 -18.04 8.75
C ALA A 532 -7.34 -17.21 9.34
N ALA A 533 -8.45 -17.83 9.72
CA ALA A 533 -9.58 -17.15 10.33
C ALA A 533 -9.18 -16.41 11.61
N VAL A 534 -8.43 -17.06 12.52
CA VAL A 534 -7.97 -16.45 13.77
C VAL A 534 -7.04 -15.27 13.50
N VAL A 535 -6.01 -15.47 12.66
CA VAL A 535 -5.05 -14.42 12.33
C VAL A 535 -5.76 -13.26 11.65
N TRP A 536 -6.60 -13.50 10.67
CA TRP A 536 -7.28 -12.44 9.93
C TRP A 536 -8.28 -11.71 10.83
N MET A 537 -9.06 -12.41 11.66
CA MET A 537 -9.97 -11.71 12.59
C MET A 537 -9.24 -10.81 13.59
N LYS A 538 -8.08 -11.24 14.10
CA LYS A 538 -7.33 -10.49 15.13
C LYS A 538 -6.42 -9.41 14.55
N CYS A 539 -5.74 -9.71 13.44
CA CYS A 539 -4.71 -8.86 12.87
C CYS A 539 -5.24 -7.94 11.76
N TRP A 540 -6.39 -8.25 11.14
CA TRP A 540 -6.94 -7.46 10.01
C TRP A 540 -7.90 -6.34 10.44
N ARG A 541 -8.52 -6.47 11.61
CA ARG A 541 -9.52 -5.52 12.14
C ARG A 541 -8.89 -4.31 12.85
N LEU A 542 -7.58 -4.32 13.06
CA LEU A 542 -6.78 -3.22 13.62
C LEU A 542 -6.11 -2.46 12.49
#